data_AF-A0AAN8X4M3-F1
#
_entry.id   AF-A0AAN8X4M3-F1
#
_cell.length_a   1.000
_cell.length_b   1.000
_cell.length_c   1.000
_cell.angle_alpha   90.00
_cell.angle_beta   90.00
_cell.angle_gamma   90.00
#
_symmetry.space_group_name_H-M   'P 1'
#
loop_
_entity.id
_entity.type
_entity.pdbx_description
1 polymer ?
#
loop_
_entity_poly.entity_id
_entity_poly.type
_entity_poly.pdbx_seq_one_letter_code
_entity_poly.pdbx_strand_id
1 'polypeptide(L)'
;MRNPQLEFRLALFTTHEGDSGVYTCTTPTGHSHSVVLDIRRVECPPLDESFKDPMVPRRQPQSTTSLNTVVTFSCGHGFSLIGSSETKCLPSGRWSVSIPRCEKVRCEMPEIPENGKFASNEQYTVGDVLEITCETGYMLVGQPIVICKPDGSWSAEIPKCKYWLQQP
;
A
#
# COMPACT_ATOMS: atom_id res chain seq x y z
N MET A 1 -37.37 -33.86 19.79
CA MET A 1 -35.98 -33.49 20.14
C MET A 1 -35.40 -32.71 18.97
N ARG A 2 -35.11 -31.41 19.15
CA ARG A 2 -34.54 -30.54 18.10
C ARG A 2 -33.01 -30.74 18.15
N ASN A 3 -32.37 -31.20 17.08
CA ASN A 3 -30.92 -31.20 16.99
C ASN A 3 -30.48 -29.82 16.47
N PRO A 4 -29.86 -28.96 17.30
CA PRO A 4 -29.46 -27.62 16.90
C PRO A 4 -28.24 -27.60 15.95
N GLN A 5 -27.66 -28.75 15.60
CA GLN A 5 -26.48 -28.87 14.74
C GLN A 5 -26.71 -29.66 13.43
N LEU A 6 -27.93 -29.67 12.89
CA LEU A 6 -28.17 -30.25 11.56
C LEU A 6 -27.51 -29.37 10.47
N GLU A 7 -26.27 -29.71 10.12
CA GLU A 7 -25.56 -29.14 8.97
C GLU A 7 -25.76 -30.02 7.73
N PHE A 8 -26.36 -29.46 6.68
CA PHE A 8 -26.42 -30.08 5.36
C PHE A 8 -25.29 -29.51 4.50
N ARG A 9 -24.47 -30.39 3.91
CA ARG A 9 -23.40 -29.99 3.00
C ARG A 9 -23.83 -30.25 1.56
N LEU A 10 -23.83 -29.20 0.76
CA LEU A 10 -24.02 -29.30 -0.68
C LEU A 10 -22.65 -29.39 -1.34
N ALA A 11 -22.41 -30.46 -2.08
CA ALA A 11 -21.19 -30.66 -2.87
C ALA A 11 -21.50 -30.48 -4.35
N LEU A 12 -20.68 -29.68 -5.03
CA LEU A 12 -20.74 -29.46 -6.47
C LEU A 12 -19.51 -30.14 -7.09
N PHE A 13 -19.71 -30.94 -8.13
CA PHE A 13 -18.65 -31.77 -8.72
C PHE A 13 -18.14 -31.22 -10.06
N THR A 14 -19.02 -30.60 -10.84
CA THR A 14 -18.70 -29.96 -12.13
C THR A 14 -19.53 -28.69 -12.24
N THR A 15 -18.89 -27.53 -12.21
CA THR A 15 -19.55 -26.24 -12.33
C THR A 15 -18.93 -25.43 -13.45
N HIS A 16 -19.77 -24.77 -14.23
CA HIS A 16 -19.40 -23.85 -15.30
C HIS A 16 -19.92 -22.45 -14.98
N GLU A 17 -19.31 -21.44 -15.59
CA GLU A 17 -19.80 -20.07 -15.52
C GLU A 17 -21.22 -19.98 -16.10
N GLY A 18 -22.15 -19.39 -15.34
CA GLY A 18 -23.57 -19.31 -15.67
C GLY A 18 -24.42 -20.42 -15.05
N ASP A 19 -23.81 -21.44 -14.43
CA ASP A 19 -24.58 -22.46 -13.71
C ASP A 19 -25.33 -21.83 -12.54
N SER A 20 -26.64 -22.06 -12.48
CA SER A 20 -27.47 -21.60 -11.38
C SER A 20 -28.50 -22.65 -11.00
N GLY A 21 -28.94 -22.62 -9.74
CA GLY A 21 -29.92 -23.59 -9.24
C GLY A 21 -30.49 -23.21 -7.89
N VAL A 22 -31.70 -23.67 -7.61
CA VAL A 22 -32.38 -23.46 -6.33
C VAL A 22 -32.46 -24.78 -5.58
N TYR A 23 -31.87 -24.82 -4.40
CA TYR A 23 -31.85 -25.99 -3.54
C TYR A 23 -32.80 -25.77 -2.38
N THR A 24 -33.90 -26.52 -2.37
CA THR A 24 -34.94 -26.39 -1.36
C THR A 24 -34.89 -27.57 -0.40
N CYS A 25 -34.70 -27.30 0.90
CA CYS A 25 -34.90 -28.27 1.95
C CYS A 25 -36.33 -28.16 2.47
N THR A 26 -37.05 -29.27 2.54
CA THR A 26 -38.43 -29.32 3.04
C THR A 26 -38.55 -30.35 4.15
N THR A 27 -39.12 -29.94 5.29
CA THR A 27 -39.39 -30.84 6.42
C THR A 27 -40.68 -31.65 6.20
N PRO A 28 -40.85 -32.81 6.87
CA PRO A 28 -42.12 -33.56 6.82
C PRO A 28 -43.34 -32.76 7.27
N THR A 29 -43.13 -31.71 8.07
CA THR A 29 -44.19 -30.80 8.54
C THR A 29 -44.54 -29.68 7.55
N GLY A 30 -43.93 -29.66 6.36
CA GLY A 30 -44.22 -28.69 5.29
C GLY A 30 -43.41 -27.40 5.31
N HIS A 31 -42.57 -27.17 6.34
CA HIS A 31 -41.66 -26.02 6.34
C HIS A 31 -40.56 -26.22 5.30
N SER A 32 -40.32 -25.21 4.45
CA SER A 32 -39.26 -25.24 3.44
C SER A 32 -38.36 -24.00 3.53
N HIS A 33 -37.10 -24.18 3.11
CA HIS A 33 -36.13 -23.10 2.93
C HIS A 33 -35.32 -23.38 1.66
N SER A 34 -35.02 -22.32 0.90
CA SER A 34 -34.33 -22.44 -0.38
C SER A 34 -33.04 -21.63 -0.39
N VAL A 35 -31.99 -22.19 -0.98
CA VAL A 35 -30.72 -21.50 -1.25
C VAL A 35 -30.55 -21.43 -2.76
N VAL A 36 -30.22 -20.24 -3.26
CA VAL A 36 -29.87 -20.05 -4.67
C VAL A 36 -28.36 -20.15 -4.80
N LEU A 37 -27.91 -20.99 -5.72
CA LEU A 37 -26.53 -21.03 -6.17
C LEU A 37 -26.44 -20.33 -7.53
N ASP A 38 -25.44 -19.48 -7.67
CA ASP A 38 -25.11 -18.77 -8.90
C ASP A 38 -23.59 -18.81 -9.09
N ILE A 39 -23.13 -19.52 -10.12
CA ILE A 39 -21.72 -19.68 -10.45
C ILE A 39 -21.35 -18.62 -11.46
N ARG A 40 -20.62 -17.61 -10.99
CA ARG A 40 -20.17 -16.49 -11.82
C ARG A 40 -18.69 -16.24 -11.65
N ARG A 41 -18.07 -15.66 -12.67
CA ARG A 41 -16.72 -15.12 -12.54
C ARG A 41 -16.74 -13.94 -11.58
N VAL A 42 -15.79 -13.94 -10.65
CA VAL A 42 -15.63 -12.83 -9.70
C VAL A 42 -14.60 -11.86 -10.26
N GLU A 43 -15.07 -10.65 -10.53
CA GLU A 43 -14.27 -9.52 -10.96
C GLU A 43 -14.57 -8.32 -10.07
N CYS A 44 -13.52 -7.59 -9.68
CA CYS A 44 -13.65 -6.40 -8.88
C CYS A 44 -13.78 -5.15 -9.77
N PRO A 45 -14.42 -4.06 -9.26
CA PRO A 45 -14.59 -2.82 -10.00
C PRO A 45 -13.24 -2.28 -10.50
N PRO A 46 -13.19 -1.68 -11.71
CA PRO A 46 -12.00 -1.01 -12.17
C PRO A 46 -11.65 0.09 -11.16
N LEU A 47 -10.40 0.10 -10.69
CA LEU A 47 -9.90 1.22 -9.92
C LEU A 47 -9.68 2.38 -10.92
N ASP A 48 -10.24 3.55 -10.64
CA ASP A 48 -10.19 4.67 -11.58
C ASP A 48 -8.74 5.13 -11.83
N GLU A 49 -8.48 5.61 -13.05
CA GLU A 49 -7.18 6.02 -13.56
C GLU A 49 -7.05 7.55 -13.54
N SER A 50 -7.19 8.16 -12.37
CA SER A 50 -6.96 9.60 -12.17
C SER A 50 -5.44 9.90 -12.08
N PHE A 51 -4.68 9.49 -13.09
CA PHE A 51 -3.20 9.56 -13.11
C PHE A 51 -2.60 10.98 -13.13
N LYS A 52 -3.42 12.02 -13.23
CA LYS A 52 -2.95 13.42 -13.25
C LYS A 52 -3.02 14.10 -11.88
N ASP A 53 -3.63 13.46 -10.88
CA ASP A 53 -3.75 14.03 -9.54
C ASP A 53 -2.61 13.50 -8.63
N PRO A 54 -1.71 14.37 -8.12
CA PRO A 54 -0.67 13.98 -7.18
C PRO A 54 -1.20 13.36 -5.88
N MET A 55 -2.46 13.62 -5.53
CA MET A 55 -3.13 13.08 -4.34
C MET A 55 -3.66 11.66 -4.55
N VAL A 56 -3.65 11.16 -5.79
CA VAL A 56 -4.09 9.81 -6.15
C VAL A 56 -2.89 8.88 -6.23
N PRO A 57 -2.93 7.70 -5.56
CA PRO A 57 -1.84 6.74 -5.60
C PRO A 57 -1.68 6.15 -7.01
N ARG A 58 -0.43 5.96 -7.42
CA ARG A 58 -0.08 5.17 -8.59
C ARG A 58 -0.25 3.71 -8.25
N ARG A 59 -0.86 2.94 -9.15
CA ARG A 59 -0.93 1.48 -9.04
C ARG A 59 0.13 0.83 -9.91
N GLN A 60 0.61 -0.35 -9.53
CA GLN A 60 1.34 -1.18 -10.47
C GLN A 60 0.42 -1.62 -11.62
N PRO A 61 0.90 -1.66 -12.87
CA PRO A 61 0.10 -2.05 -14.02
C PRO A 61 -0.34 -3.51 -13.85
N GLN A 62 -1.66 -3.72 -13.86
CA GLN A 62 -2.25 -5.04 -13.75
C GLN A 62 -3.30 -5.21 -14.84
N SER A 63 -3.22 -6.33 -15.56
CA SER A 63 -4.04 -6.61 -16.73
C SER A 63 -5.45 -7.11 -16.39
N THR A 64 -5.72 -7.45 -15.13
CA THR A 64 -6.97 -8.10 -14.70
C THR A 64 -7.40 -7.64 -13.30
N THR A 65 -8.70 -7.73 -13.00
CA THR A 65 -9.29 -7.48 -11.67
C THR A 65 -9.99 -8.73 -11.10
N SER A 66 -9.54 -9.91 -11.51
CA SER A 66 -10.12 -11.20 -11.10
C SER A 66 -9.95 -11.50 -9.61
N LEU A 67 -10.69 -12.48 -9.10
CA LEU A 67 -10.52 -13.02 -7.76
C LEU A 67 -9.04 -13.26 -7.40
N ASN A 68 -8.63 -12.87 -6.20
CA ASN A 68 -7.27 -12.96 -5.66
C ASN A 68 -6.22 -12.08 -6.34
N THR A 69 -6.58 -11.30 -7.36
CA THR A 69 -5.72 -10.25 -7.89
C THR A 69 -5.34 -9.28 -6.77
N VAL A 70 -4.04 -8.99 -6.64
CA VAL A 70 -3.49 -8.03 -5.67
C VAL A 70 -2.98 -6.81 -6.41
N VAL A 71 -3.52 -5.64 -6.08
CA VAL A 71 -3.07 -4.34 -6.59
C VAL A 71 -2.24 -3.68 -5.51
N THR A 72 -1.05 -3.20 -5.88
CA THR A 72 -0.17 -2.42 -5.00
C THR A 72 -0.20 -0.94 -5.37
N PHE A 73 -0.09 -0.08 -4.37
CA PHE A 73 -0.18 1.37 -4.48
C PHE A 73 1.13 2.02 -4.04
N SER A 74 1.52 3.10 -4.72
CA SER A 74 2.65 3.94 -4.38
C SER A 74 2.33 5.41 -4.63
N CYS A 75 2.91 6.30 -3.82
CA CYS A 75 2.82 7.73 -4.04
C CYS A 75 4.01 8.23 -4.87
N GLY A 76 3.80 9.33 -5.59
CA GLY A 76 4.87 10.02 -6.28
C GLY A 76 5.83 10.72 -5.31
N HIS A 77 6.92 11.25 -5.86
CA HIS A 77 7.89 12.05 -5.11
C HIS A 77 7.21 13.21 -4.35
N GLY A 78 7.58 13.39 -3.09
CA GLY A 78 7.07 14.41 -2.19
C GLY A 78 5.80 14.03 -1.42
N PHE A 79 5.28 12.81 -1.62
CA PHE A 79 4.04 12.34 -0.99
C PHE A 79 4.23 11.03 -0.23
N SER A 80 3.47 10.86 0.85
CA SER A 80 3.38 9.66 1.66
C SER A 80 2.03 8.98 1.46
N LEU A 81 2.04 7.64 1.49
CA LEU A 81 0.84 6.83 1.31
C LEU A 81 0.08 6.69 2.62
N ILE A 82 -1.17 7.14 2.64
CA ILE A 82 -2.05 7.04 3.81
C ILE A 82 -3.11 5.98 3.55
N GLY A 83 -3.02 4.87 4.30
CA GLY A 83 -3.86 3.69 4.16
C GLY A 83 -3.04 2.45 3.79
N SER A 84 -3.72 1.42 3.28
CA SER A 84 -3.06 0.17 2.89
C SER A 84 -2.30 0.31 1.57
N SER A 85 -1.07 -0.22 1.53
CA SER A 85 -0.24 -0.27 0.31
C SER A 85 -0.70 -1.29 -0.72
N GLU A 86 -1.65 -2.15 -0.36
CA GLU A 86 -2.19 -3.17 -1.24
C GLU A 86 -3.67 -3.43 -0.99
N THR A 87 -4.36 -3.91 -2.01
CA THR A 87 -5.74 -4.39 -1.92
C THR A 87 -5.92 -5.65 -2.76
N LYS A 88 -6.78 -6.56 -2.29
CA LYS A 88 -7.03 -7.87 -2.92
C LYS A 88 -8.47 -7.99 -3.37
N CYS A 89 -8.70 -8.55 -4.55
CA CYS A 89 -10.06 -8.84 -5.00
C CYS A 89 -10.63 -10.04 -4.23
N LEU A 90 -11.72 -9.82 -3.49
CA LEU A 90 -12.37 -10.82 -2.63
C LEU A 90 -13.45 -11.61 -3.39
N PRO A 91 -13.87 -12.80 -2.87
CA PRO A 91 -15.01 -13.57 -3.42
C PRO A 91 -16.31 -12.77 -3.54
N SER A 92 -16.46 -11.70 -2.75
CA SER A 92 -17.60 -10.79 -2.83
C SER A 92 -17.61 -9.89 -4.08
N GLY A 93 -16.58 -9.93 -4.94
CA GLY A 93 -16.40 -9.00 -6.05
C GLY A 93 -16.06 -7.58 -5.58
N ARG A 94 -15.42 -7.46 -4.41
CA ARG A 94 -15.00 -6.18 -3.83
C ARG A 94 -13.53 -6.24 -3.45
N TRP A 95 -12.88 -5.08 -3.51
CA TRP A 95 -11.53 -4.88 -3.00
C TRP A 95 -11.52 -5.02 -1.47
N SER A 96 -10.49 -5.66 -0.92
CA SER A 96 -10.38 -5.98 0.51
C SER A 96 -10.27 -4.75 1.40
N VAL A 97 -9.71 -3.68 0.86
CA VAL A 97 -9.54 -2.39 1.53
C VAL A 97 -9.83 -1.26 0.53
N SER A 98 -10.20 -0.11 1.08
CA SER A 98 -10.40 1.12 0.31
C SER A 98 -9.08 1.59 -0.34
N ILE A 99 -9.21 2.29 -1.46
CA ILE A 99 -8.08 2.91 -2.15
C ILE A 99 -7.41 3.91 -1.18
N PRO A 100 -6.08 3.86 -0.99
CA PRO A 100 -5.36 4.81 -0.15
C PRO A 100 -5.30 6.20 -0.81
N ARG A 101 -4.76 7.18 -0.10
CA ARG A 101 -4.55 8.55 -0.61
C ARG A 101 -3.10 8.97 -0.42
N CYS A 102 -2.64 9.91 -1.25
CA CYS A 102 -1.31 10.49 -1.13
C CYS A 102 -1.39 11.85 -0.43
N GLU A 103 -0.58 12.03 0.61
CA GLU A 103 -0.44 13.30 1.32
C GLU A 103 0.96 13.88 1.17
N LYS A 104 1.05 15.19 0.95
CA LYS A 104 2.35 15.86 0.88
C LYS A 104 2.98 15.90 2.26
N VAL A 105 4.17 15.32 2.39
CA VAL A 105 4.93 15.29 3.65
C VAL A 105 6.25 16.04 3.44
N ARG A 106 6.62 16.83 4.44
CA ARG A 106 7.86 17.62 4.46
C ARG A 106 8.78 17.07 5.54
N CYS A 107 10.06 17.00 5.24
CA CYS A 107 11.07 16.73 6.25
C CYS A 107 11.47 17.99 7.01
N GLU A 108 11.96 17.78 8.22
CA GLU A 108 12.59 18.83 9.02
C GLU A 108 13.73 19.49 8.24
N MET A 109 13.87 20.81 8.39
CA MET A 109 14.94 21.54 7.73
C MET A 109 16.29 21.10 8.34
N PRO A 110 17.21 20.53 7.55
CA PRO A 110 18.52 20.12 8.07
C PRO A 110 19.34 21.34 8.46
N GLU A 111 20.02 21.26 9.60
CA GLU A 111 21.05 22.23 9.94
C GLU A 111 22.31 21.96 9.10
N ILE A 112 22.93 23.01 8.57
CA ILE A 112 24.18 22.89 7.81
C ILE A 112 25.31 22.54 8.78
N PRO A 113 26.02 21.41 8.60
CA PRO A 113 27.15 21.07 9.44
C PRO A 113 28.23 22.15 9.35
N GLU A 114 28.82 22.51 10.48
CA GLU A 114 29.98 23.39 10.47
C GLU A 114 31.11 22.78 9.63
N ASN A 115 31.68 23.54 8.70
CA ASN A 115 32.66 23.06 7.71
C ASN A 115 32.11 21.96 6.77
N GLY A 116 30.78 21.87 6.63
CA GLY A 116 30.08 21.00 5.70
C GLY A 116 29.27 21.78 4.67
N LYS A 117 28.95 21.13 3.55
CA LYS A 117 28.18 21.71 2.42
C LYS A 117 27.21 20.68 1.85
N PHE A 118 26.03 21.15 1.50
CA PHE A 118 25.03 20.43 0.70
C PHE A 118 24.20 21.43 -0.12
N ALA A 119 23.45 20.94 -1.12
CA ALA A 119 22.54 21.76 -1.89
C ALA A 119 21.31 22.15 -1.04
N SER A 120 21.28 23.40 -0.57
CA SER A 120 20.17 23.93 0.23
C SER A 120 18.94 24.20 -0.64
N ASN A 121 17.77 23.71 -0.22
CA ASN A 121 16.47 24.00 -0.84
C ASN A 121 15.55 24.71 0.18
N GLU A 122 14.51 25.39 -0.31
CA GLU A 122 13.52 26.04 0.56
C GLU A 122 12.67 25.03 1.36
N GLN A 123 12.45 23.84 0.81
CA GLN A 123 11.68 22.75 1.42
C GLN A 123 12.24 21.41 0.98
N TYR A 124 12.17 20.42 1.87
CA TYR A 124 12.49 19.03 1.60
C TYR A 124 11.24 18.17 1.80
N THR A 125 11.03 17.24 0.89
CA THR A 125 9.84 16.39 0.77
C THR A 125 10.25 14.95 0.55
N VAL A 126 9.32 14.01 0.75
CA VAL A 126 9.60 12.57 0.67
C VAL A 126 10.32 12.19 -0.61
N GLY A 127 11.46 11.52 -0.48
CA GLY A 127 12.31 11.12 -1.60
C GLY A 127 13.46 12.09 -1.90
N ASP A 128 13.44 13.31 -1.36
CA ASP A 128 14.57 14.24 -1.52
C ASP A 128 15.83 13.67 -0.86
N VAL A 129 16.97 13.91 -1.51
CA VAL A 129 18.27 13.39 -1.12
C VAL A 129 19.20 14.55 -0.78
N LEU A 130 19.82 14.49 0.39
CA LEU A 130 20.92 15.37 0.79
C LEU A 130 22.23 14.59 0.68
N GLU A 131 23.14 15.12 -0.13
CA GLU A 131 24.52 14.68 -0.19
C GLU A 131 25.39 15.70 0.54
N ILE A 132 26.00 15.29 1.65
CA ILE A 132 26.81 16.14 2.50
C ILE A 132 28.28 15.90 2.17
N THR A 133 29.00 17.01 1.97
CA THR A 133 30.45 17.02 1.78
C THR A 133 31.11 17.90 2.84
N CYS A 134 32.34 17.57 3.22
CA CYS A 134 33.11 18.38 4.16
C CYS A 134 34.15 19.23 3.42
N GLU A 135 34.47 20.38 3.99
CA GLU A 135 35.54 21.25 3.49
C GLU A 135 36.91 20.58 3.61
N THR A 136 37.87 21.09 2.83
CA THR A 136 39.26 20.59 2.84
C THR A 136 39.84 20.61 4.25
N GLY A 137 40.40 19.48 4.69
CA GLY A 137 40.93 19.31 6.05
C GLY A 137 39.92 18.76 7.05
N TYR A 138 38.68 18.50 6.65
CA TYR A 138 37.67 17.85 7.49
C TYR A 138 37.24 16.50 6.89
N MET A 139 36.97 15.54 7.78
CA MET A 139 36.42 14.24 7.45
C MET A 139 34.96 14.15 7.90
N LEU A 140 34.14 13.52 7.05
CA LEU A 140 32.74 13.27 7.34
C LEU A 140 32.59 12.14 8.36
N VAL A 141 31.83 12.38 9.42
CA VAL A 141 31.49 11.40 10.46
C VAL A 141 29.99 11.20 10.46
N GLY A 142 29.55 10.04 9.95
CA GLY A 142 28.14 9.69 9.80
C GLY A 142 27.83 9.16 8.39
N GLN A 143 26.57 9.24 7.98
CA GLN A 143 26.14 8.87 6.62
C GLN A 143 26.30 10.08 5.69
N PRO A 144 27.02 9.96 4.56
CA PRO A 144 27.20 11.06 3.61
C PRO A 144 25.94 11.39 2.82
N ILE A 145 24.98 10.46 2.78
CA ILE A 145 23.71 10.59 2.06
C ILE A 145 22.58 10.36 3.05
N VAL A 146 21.65 11.31 3.13
CA VAL A 146 20.42 11.18 3.91
C VAL A 146 19.20 11.47 3.05
N ILE A 147 18.13 10.70 3.25
CA ILE A 147 16.93 10.70 2.40
C ILE A 147 15.73 11.10 3.25
N CYS A 148 14.87 11.97 2.73
CA CYS A 148 13.63 12.34 3.38
C CYS A 148 12.63 11.17 3.31
N LYS A 149 12.28 10.59 4.47
CA LYS A 149 11.40 9.43 4.57
C LYS A 149 9.91 9.80 4.53
N PRO A 150 9.01 8.84 4.24
CA PRO A 150 7.56 9.08 4.22
C PRO A 150 6.94 9.52 5.55
N ASP A 151 7.66 9.35 6.67
CA ASP A 151 7.24 9.79 8.01
C ASP A 151 7.62 11.26 8.31
N GLY A 152 8.30 11.94 7.38
CA GLY A 152 8.77 13.32 7.57
C GLY A 152 10.09 13.44 8.32
N SER A 153 10.81 12.34 8.55
CA SER A 153 12.15 12.36 9.16
C SER A 153 13.24 11.97 8.16
N TRP A 154 14.47 12.34 8.45
CA TRP A 154 15.63 11.93 7.66
C TRP A 154 16.00 10.46 7.91
N SER A 155 16.52 9.77 6.90
CA SER A 155 16.91 8.36 6.99
C SER A 155 18.05 8.09 7.98
N ALA A 156 18.85 9.11 8.28
CA ALA A 156 19.85 9.12 9.33
C ALA A 156 20.02 10.54 9.87
N GLU A 157 20.69 10.67 11.01
CA GLU A 157 21.11 11.97 11.53
C GLU A 157 22.06 12.66 10.54
N ILE A 158 21.97 13.99 10.48
CA ILE A 158 22.85 14.81 9.64
C ILE A 158 24.31 14.62 10.12
N PRO A 159 25.25 14.25 9.22
CA PRO A 159 26.62 13.95 9.60
C PRO A 159 27.38 15.21 10.03
N LYS A 160 28.46 15.03 10.80
CA LYS A 160 29.33 16.11 11.25
C LYS A 160 30.66 16.07 10.51
N CYS A 161 31.24 17.24 10.25
CA CYS A 161 32.58 17.37 9.71
C CYS A 161 33.57 17.57 10.87
N LYS A 162 34.53 16.65 11.03
CA LYS A 162 35.57 16.73 12.06
C LYS A 162 36.94 16.93 11.43
N TYR A 163 37.78 17.74 12.06
CA TYR A 163 39.11 18.03 11.54
C TYR A 163 39.98 16.77 11.50
N TRP A 164 40.76 16.60 10.43
CA TRP A 164 41.53 15.38 10.18
C TRP A 164 42.63 15.08 11.22
N LEU A 165 43.20 16.10 11.88
CA LEU A 165 44.23 15.92 12.94
C LEU A 165 43.66 15.59 14.33
N GLN A 166 42.35 15.39 14.49
CA GLN A 166 41.73 15.04 15.78
C GLN A 166 41.31 13.56 15.89
N GLN A 167 42.07 12.63 15.30
CA GLN A 167 41.96 11.22 15.68
C GLN A 167 43.23 10.77 16.42
N PRO A 168 43.10 10.02 17.54
CA PRO A 168 44.23 9.51 18.32
C PRO A 168 45.07 8.50 17.55
#